data_AF-A0A1V4HY62-F1
#
_entry.id   AF-A0A1V4HY62-F1
#
_cell.length_a   1.000
_cell.length_b   1.000
_cell.length_c   1.000
_cell.angle_alpha   90.00
_cell.angle_beta   90.00
_cell.angle_gamma   90.00
#
_symmetry.space_group_name_H-M   'P 1'
#
loop_
_entity.id
_entity.type
_entity.pdbx_description
1 polymer ?
#
loop_
_entity_poly.entity_id
_entity_poly.type
_entity_poly.pdbx_seq_one_letter_code
_entity_poly.pdbx_strand_id
1 'polypeptide(L)'
;MSAVQALKAARDAGVRIGVDGDALTLDADAAPPAAVLDLLSRHKQGVIALLRTGSDGWSGEDWRALFDERAAIAEFDGGLPRASAQVRAFACCVAEWLNRNPMRSPPGRCLGCGGSDHAHDGLLPFGTEPTGHAWLHSRCWDAWHAGRKAEGVAALSSFGISVRTSQ
;
A
#
# COMPACT_ATOMS: atom_id res chain seq x y z
N MET A 1 9.07 -17.51 6.14
CA MET A 1 9.00 -17.21 4.69
C MET A 1 7.77 -16.35 4.42
N SER A 2 7.81 -15.45 3.44
CA SER A 2 6.73 -14.51 3.11
C SER A 2 6.23 -14.69 1.67
N ALA A 3 5.11 -14.05 1.32
CA ALA A 3 4.58 -14.05 -0.04
C ALA A 3 5.56 -13.47 -1.08
N VAL A 4 6.28 -12.40 -0.72
CA VAL A 4 7.35 -11.83 -1.57
C VAL A 4 8.45 -12.87 -1.83
N GLN A 5 8.85 -13.62 -0.80
CA GLN A 5 9.87 -14.66 -0.94
C GLN A 5 9.37 -15.83 -1.78
N ALA A 6 8.09 -16.21 -1.67
CA ALA A 6 7.48 -17.24 -2.51
C ALA A 6 7.41 -16.81 -3.98
N LEU A 7 6.97 -15.57 -4.25
CA LEU A 7 6.93 -15.00 -5.59
C LEU A 7 8.33 -14.93 -6.23
N LYS A 8 9.33 -14.48 -5.45
CA LYS A 8 10.72 -14.48 -5.89
C LYS A 8 11.23 -15.89 -6.21
N ALA A 9 11.05 -16.84 -5.30
CA ALA A 9 11.50 -18.22 -5.50
C ALA A 9 10.89 -18.87 -6.75
N ALA A 10 9.63 -18.58 -7.05
CA ALA A 10 8.98 -19.06 -8.25
C ALA A 10 9.56 -18.46 -9.54
N ARG A 11 9.85 -17.15 -9.54
CA ARG A 11 10.53 -16.49 -10.67
C ARG A 11 11.96 -16.97 -10.87
N ASP A 12 12.71 -17.15 -9.79
CA ASP A 12 14.07 -17.69 -9.82
C ASP A 12 14.08 -19.13 -10.38
N ALA A 13 12.98 -19.87 -10.23
CA ALA A 13 12.76 -21.19 -10.82
C ALA A 13 12.20 -21.14 -12.27
N GLY A 14 12.12 -19.96 -12.90
CA GLY A 14 11.63 -19.79 -14.27
C GLY A 14 10.12 -19.85 -14.43
N VAL A 15 9.35 -19.75 -13.33
CA VAL A 15 7.88 -19.81 -13.37
C VAL A 15 7.31 -18.41 -13.59
N ARG A 16 6.59 -18.22 -14.70
CA ARG A 16 5.73 -17.06 -14.92
C ARG A 16 4.41 -17.27 -14.17
N ILE A 17 4.03 -16.28 -13.37
CA ILE A 17 2.86 -16.37 -12.48
C ILE A 17 1.86 -15.32 -12.91
N GLY A 18 0.63 -15.75 -13.16
CA GLY A 18 -0.53 -14.89 -13.40
C GLY A 18 -1.60 -15.07 -12.33
N VAL A 19 -2.61 -14.21 -12.40
CA VAL A 19 -3.81 -14.28 -11.53
C VAL A 19 -5.03 -14.46 -12.43
N ASP A 20 -5.85 -15.46 -12.11
CA ASP A 20 -7.16 -15.69 -12.73
C ASP A 20 -8.21 -15.84 -11.62
N GLY A 21 -9.06 -14.82 -11.45
CA GLY A 21 -9.90 -14.71 -10.26
C GLY A 21 -9.06 -14.88 -9.00
N ASP A 22 -9.46 -15.79 -8.10
CA ASP A 22 -8.72 -16.14 -6.87
C ASP A 22 -7.72 -17.31 -7.04
N ALA A 23 -7.38 -17.65 -8.28
CA ALA A 23 -6.37 -18.65 -8.62
C ALA A 23 -5.06 -18.01 -9.07
N LEU A 24 -3.96 -18.75 -8.86
CA LEU A 24 -2.68 -18.46 -9.49
C LEU A 24 -2.58 -19.35 -10.73
N THR A 25 -2.23 -18.75 -11.86
CA THR A 25 -1.84 -19.48 -13.06
C THR A 25 -0.32 -19.55 -13.10
N LEU A 26 0.22 -20.73 -13.43
CA LEU A 26 1.66 -20.98 -13.50
C LEU A 26 2.01 -21.44 -14.91
N ASP A 27 2.97 -20.77 -15.52
CA ASP A 27 3.50 -21.09 -16.85
C ASP A 27 5.02 -21.24 -16.75
N ALA A 28 5.54 -22.39 -17.18
CA ALA A 28 6.95 -22.74 -17.07
C ALA A 28 7.32 -23.78 -18.14
N ASP A 29 8.54 -23.68 -18.68
CA ASP A 29 9.05 -24.59 -19.72
C ASP A 29 9.34 -26.01 -19.18
N ALA A 30 9.55 -26.13 -17.86
CA ALA A 30 9.75 -27.38 -17.16
C ALA A 30 8.88 -27.43 -15.90
N ALA A 31 8.62 -28.65 -15.41
CA ALA A 31 7.84 -28.85 -14.19
C ALA A 31 8.44 -28.06 -13.01
N PRO A 32 7.68 -27.17 -12.36
CA PRO A 32 8.20 -26.39 -11.23
C PRO A 32 8.61 -27.30 -10.07
N PRO A 33 9.69 -26.98 -9.34
CA PRO A 33 10.10 -27.75 -8.16
C PRO A 33 8.96 -27.84 -7.13
N ALA A 34 8.76 -29.02 -6.53
CA ALA A 34 7.68 -29.23 -5.55
C ALA A 34 7.73 -28.24 -4.38
N ALA A 35 8.93 -27.89 -3.91
CA ALA A 35 9.12 -26.89 -2.86
C ALA A 35 8.60 -25.50 -3.24
N VAL A 36 8.71 -25.10 -4.52
CA VAL A 36 8.17 -23.83 -5.03
C VAL A 36 6.65 -23.87 -5.03
N LEU A 37 6.04 -24.97 -5.48
CA LEU A 37 4.58 -25.16 -5.46
C LEU A 37 4.04 -25.12 -4.02
N ASP A 38 4.71 -25.77 -3.07
CA ASP A 38 4.34 -25.73 -1.66
C ASP A 38 4.44 -24.34 -1.05
N LEU A 39 5.44 -23.55 -1.46
CA LEU A 39 5.59 -22.16 -1.01
C LEU A 39 4.49 -21.26 -1.59
N LEU A 40 4.22 -21.37 -2.89
CA LEU A 40 3.15 -20.63 -3.55
C LEU A 40 1.79 -21.00 -2.95
N SER A 41 1.53 -22.28 -2.68
CA SER A 41 0.29 -22.74 -2.06
C SER A 41 0.11 -22.14 -0.66
N ARG A 42 1.14 -22.21 0.20
CA ARG A 42 1.10 -21.65 1.57
C ARG A 42 0.90 -20.13 1.60
N HIS A 43 1.39 -19.42 0.58
CA HIS A 43 1.35 -17.96 0.52
C HIS A 43 0.42 -17.42 -0.58
N LYS A 44 -0.48 -18.27 -1.12
CA LYS A 44 -1.28 -17.98 -2.31
C LYS A 44 -1.96 -16.61 -2.27
N GLN A 45 -2.67 -16.31 -1.18
CA GLN A 45 -3.40 -15.05 -1.04
C GLN A 45 -2.48 -13.82 -1.04
N GLY A 46 -1.33 -13.91 -0.37
CA GLY A 46 -0.36 -12.82 -0.38
C GLY A 46 0.30 -12.64 -1.74
N VAL A 47 0.54 -13.72 -2.49
CA VAL A 47 1.07 -13.64 -3.87
C VAL A 47 0.04 -13.02 -4.80
N ILE A 48 -1.24 -13.39 -4.68
CA ILE A 48 -2.34 -12.77 -5.42
C ILE A 48 -2.42 -11.26 -5.11
N ALA A 49 -2.34 -10.88 -3.83
CA ALA A 49 -2.36 -9.47 -3.43
C ALA A 49 -1.18 -8.67 -4.01
N LEU A 50 0.00 -9.30 -4.12
CA LEU A 50 1.18 -8.68 -4.74
C LEU A 50 1.00 -8.46 -6.24
N LEU A 51 0.42 -9.41 -6.94
CA LEU A 51 0.29 -9.39 -8.41
C LEU A 51 -0.92 -8.59 -8.91
N ARG A 52 -1.97 -8.47 -8.09
CA ARG A 52 -3.16 -7.69 -8.48
C ARG A 52 -2.85 -6.20 -8.46
N THR A 53 -3.16 -5.54 -9.57
CA THR A 53 -3.19 -4.09 -9.66
C THR A 53 -4.37 -3.54 -8.87
N GLY A 54 -4.10 -2.61 -7.95
CA GLY A 54 -5.11 -1.88 -7.22
C GLY A 54 -5.83 -0.83 -8.08
N SER A 55 -6.84 -0.19 -7.51
CA SER A 55 -7.55 0.94 -8.15
C SER A 55 -6.64 2.15 -8.39
N ASP A 56 -5.51 2.21 -7.69
CA ASP A 56 -4.43 3.20 -7.85
C ASP A 56 -3.52 2.91 -9.06
N GLY A 57 -3.79 1.84 -9.80
CA GLY A 57 -2.99 1.39 -10.93
C GLY A 57 -1.66 0.75 -10.53
N TRP A 58 -1.43 0.50 -9.24
CA TRP A 58 -0.20 -0.10 -8.72
C TRP A 58 -0.45 -1.50 -8.19
N SER A 59 0.45 -2.42 -8.54
CA SER A 59 0.52 -3.74 -7.92
C SER A 59 1.20 -3.66 -6.56
N GLY A 60 1.06 -4.70 -5.72
CA GLY A 60 1.83 -4.80 -4.49
C GLY A 60 3.34 -4.88 -4.74
N GLU A 61 3.78 -5.26 -5.94
CA GLU A 61 5.18 -5.22 -6.34
C GLU A 61 5.69 -3.79 -6.59
N ASP A 62 4.88 -2.92 -7.20
CA ASP A 62 5.22 -1.51 -7.38
C ASP A 62 5.36 -0.83 -6.01
N TRP A 63 4.46 -1.15 -5.08
CA TRP A 63 4.55 -0.72 -3.69
C TRP A 63 5.81 -1.23 -2.99
N ARG A 64 6.22 -2.47 -3.25
CA ARG A 64 7.46 -3.05 -2.71
C ARG A 64 8.68 -2.34 -3.27
N ALA A 65 8.71 -2.10 -4.58
CA ALA A 65 9.80 -1.40 -5.26
C ALA A 65 9.98 0.01 -4.68
N LEU A 66 8.89 0.77 -4.51
CA LEU A 66 8.93 2.07 -3.86
C LEU A 66 9.49 1.99 -2.43
N PHE A 67 9.02 1.03 -1.63
CA PHE A 67 9.52 0.86 -0.26
C PHE A 67 11.03 0.59 -0.23
N ASP A 68 11.49 -0.36 -1.05
CA ASP A 68 12.91 -0.76 -1.09
C ASP A 68 13.79 0.39 -1.60
N GLU A 69 13.35 1.14 -2.61
CA GLU A 69 14.02 2.35 -3.11
C GLU A 69 14.12 3.42 -2.02
N ARG A 70 13.00 3.75 -1.36
CA ARG A 70 12.97 4.77 -0.29
C ARG A 70 13.82 4.37 0.91
N ALA A 71 13.85 3.08 1.24
CA ALA A 71 14.70 2.55 2.30
C ALA A 71 16.18 2.67 1.92
N ALA A 72 16.55 2.32 0.68
CA ALA A 72 17.91 2.45 0.18
C ALA A 72 18.40 3.90 0.19
N ILE A 73 17.61 4.85 -0.31
CA ILE A 73 17.95 6.29 -0.27
C ILE A 73 18.14 6.75 1.18
N ALA A 74 17.23 6.39 2.09
CA ALA A 74 17.33 6.79 3.49
C ALA A 74 18.55 6.17 4.21
N GLU A 75 18.91 4.93 3.87
CA GLU A 75 20.04 4.20 4.46
C GLU A 75 21.39 4.69 3.89
N PHE A 76 21.56 4.66 2.57
CA PHE A 76 22.85 4.90 1.93
C PHE A 76 23.14 6.39 1.70
N ASP A 77 22.16 7.15 1.19
CA ASP A 77 22.35 8.58 0.93
C ASP A 77 22.09 9.41 2.20
N GLY A 78 21.09 8.99 2.99
CA GLY A 78 20.70 9.65 4.22
C GLY A 78 21.47 9.21 5.47
N GLY A 79 22.28 8.15 5.39
CA GLY A 79 23.09 7.63 6.50
C GLY A 79 22.30 7.08 7.69
N LEU A 80 21.00 6.79 7.53
CA LEU A 80 20.19 6.25 8.62
C LEU A 80 20.50 4.77 8.83
N PRO A 81 20.50 4.28 10.09
CA PRO A 81 20.50 2.84 10.35
C PRO A 81 19.33 2.18 9.64
N ARG A 82 19.53 0.95 9.12
CA ARG A 82 18.54 0.22 8.32
C ARG A 82 17.13 0.21 8.90
N ALA A 83 16.99 -0.01 10.21
CA ALA A 83 15.68 0.02 10.87
C ALA A 83 15.00 1.40 10.76
N SER A 84 15.73 2.48 11.01
CA SER A 84 15.23 3.86 10.88
C SER A 84 14.95 4.23 9.42
N ALA A 85 15.78 3.76 8.48
CA ALA A 85 15.57 3.94 7.06
C ALA A 85 14.26 3.26 6.60
N GLN A 86 13.99 2.04 7.08
CA GLN A 86 12.74 1.32 6.80
C GLN A 86 11.52 2.00 7.42
N VAL A 87 11.62 2.55 8.64
CA VAL A 87 10.53 3.36 9.24
C VAL A 87 10.23 4.59 8.37
N ARG A 88 11.26 5.29 7.91
CA ARG A 88 11.11 6.45 7.04
C ARG A 88 10.51 6.07 5.68
N ALA A 89 10.98 4.99 5.08
CA ALA A 89 10.46 4.46 3.82
C ALA A 89 8.97 4.09 3.94
N PHE A 90 8.58 3.46 5.05
CA PHE A 90 7.18 3.13 5.31
C PHE A 90 6.30 4.38 5.40
N ALA A 91 6.75 5.43 6.11
CA ALA A 91 6.04 6.70 6.15
C ALA A 91 5.89 7.33 4.76
N CYS A 92 6.91 7.23 3.90
CA CYS A 92 6.81 7.64 2.50
C CYS A 92 5.77 6.83 1.72
N CYS A 93 5.73 5.49 1.90
CA CYS A 93 4.72 4.66 1.24
C CYS A 93 3.30 5.00 1.70
N VAL A 94 3.07 5.27 2.99
CA VAL A 94 1.75 5.69 3.50
C VAL A 94 1.34 7.02 2.87
N ALA A 95 2.25 8.00 2.80
CA ALA A 95 1.97 9.28 2.16
C ALA A 95 1.63 9.12 0.67
N GLU A 96 2.39 8.30 -0.05
CA GLU A 96 2.14 8.03 -1.46
C GLU A 96 0.80 7.29 -1.66
N TRP A 97 0.44 6.38 -0.76
CA TRP A 97 -0.85 5.70 -0.81
C TRP A 97 -2.00 6.70 -0.67
N LEU A 98 -1.89 7.68 0.24
CA LEU A 98 -2.89 8.74 0.38
C LEU A 98 -3.02 9.58 -0.90
N ASN A 99 -1.90 9.93 -1.54
CA ASN A 99 -1.90 10.70 -2.78
C ASN A 99 -2.59 9.96 -3.93
N ARG A 100 -2.38 8.64 -4.00
CA ARG A 100 -2.95 7.78 -5.06
C ARG A 100 -4.38 7.32 -4.79
N ASN A 101 -4.83 7.42 -3.55
CA ASN A 101 -6.19 7.07 -3.13
C ASN A 101 -6.92 8.32 -2.62
N PRO A 102 -7.13 9.34 -3.47
CA PRO A 102 -7.82 10.56 -3.08
C PRO A 102 -9.29 10.25 -2.78
N MET A 103 -9.83 10.94 -1.78
CA MET A 103 -11.25 10.90 -1.45
C MET A 103 -11.90 12.20 -1.91
N ARG A 104 -13.06 12.07 -2.54
CA ARG A 104 -13.88 13.21 -2.98
C ARG A 104 -15.18 13.21 -2.21
N SER A 105 -15.67 14.39 -1.86
CA SER A 105 -17.02 14.55 -1.36
C SER A 105 -17.68 15.75 -2.04
N PRO A 106 -19.01 15.77 -2.16
CA PRO A 106 -19.70 16.97 -2.58
C PRO A 106 -19.50 18.10 -1.54
N PRO A 107 -19.54 19.37 -1.97
CA PRO A 107 -19.55 20.49 -1.04
C PRO A 107 -20.82 20.50 -0.18
N GLY A 108 -20.78 21.22 0.94
CA GLY A 108 -21.96 21.47 1.80
C GLY A 108 -22.19 20.47 2.93
N ARG A 109 -21.45 19.35 2.97
CA ARG A 109 -21.40 18.45 4.14
C ARG A 109 -19.98 18.03 4.47
N CYS A 110 -19.68 17.97 5.76
CA CYS A 110 -18.45 17.40 6.28
C CYS A 110 -18.42 15.90 6.01
N LEU A 111 -17.38 15.42 5.32
CA LEU A 111 -17.17 13.99 5.06
C LEU A 111 -16.92 13.19 6.35
N GLY A 112 -16.40 13.83 7.40
CA GLY A 112 -16.09 13.19 8.68
C GLY A 112 -17.31 13.00 9.59
N CYS A 113 -18.15 14.04 9.75
CA CYS A 113 -19.28 14.00 10.69
C CYS A 113 -20.67 14.09 10.03
N GLY A 114 -20.77 14.36 8.73
CA GLY A 114 -22.03 14.55 7.99
C GLY A 114 -22.72 15.91 8.20
N GLY A 115 -22.20 16.73 9.12
CA GLY A 115 -22.72 18.06 9.44
C GLY A 115 -22.57 19.08 8.30
N SER A 116 -23.40 20.11 8.30
CA SER A 116 -23.34 21.22 7.35
C SER A 116 -22.26 22.23 7.72
N ASP A 117 -22.16 23.30 6.92
CA ASP A 117 -21.26 24.42 7.19
C ASP A 117 -21.62 25.20 8.47
N HIS A 118 -20.63 25.77 9.14
CA HIS A 118 -20.78 26.54 10.38
C HIS A 118 -19.95 27.82 10.37
N ALA A 119 -20.50 28.92 10.89
CA ALA A 119 -19.86 30.25 10.86
C ALA A 119 -18.47 30.32 11.53
N HIS A 120 -18.20 29.46 12.52
CA HIS A 120 -16.94 29.46 13.28
C HIS A 120 -16.11 28.18 13.10
N ASP A 121 -16.57 27.26 12.24
CA ASP A 121 -15.85 26.05 11.87
C ASP A 121 -16.36 25.63 10.49
N GLY A 122 -15.91 26.37 9.48
CA GLY A 122 -16.38 26.21 8.13
C GLY A 122 -15.92 24.90 7.49
N LEU A 123 -16.62 24.48 6.44
CA LEU A 123 -16.14 23.39 5.57
C LEU A 123 -14.95 23.87 4.74
N LEU A 124 -13.81 23.22 4.92
CA LEU A 124 -12.59 23.47 4.18
C LEU A 124 -12.36 22.34 3.16
N PRO A 125 -11.91 22.68 1.93
CA PRO A 125 -11.53 21.69 0.95
C PRO A 125 -10.13 21.13 1.28
N PHE A 126 -10.01 19.81 1.36
CA PHE A 126 -8.74 19.09 1.48
C PHE A 126 -8.49 18.24 0.23
N GLY A 127 -7.29 18.34 -0.33
CA GLY A 127 -6.93 17.75 -1.62
C GLY A 127 -6.57 18.85 -2.62
N THR A 128 -6.25 18.45 -3.85
CA THR A 128 -5.89 19.38 -4.94
C THR A 128 -6.60 18.97 -6.22
N GLU A 129 -6.73 19.89 -7.17
CA GLU A 129 -7.14 19.53 -8.52
C GLU A 129 -6.01 18.80 -9.27
N PRO A 130 -6.31 17.91 -10.25
CA PRO A 130 -7.64 17.47 -10.69
C PRO A 130 -8.19 16.29 -9.85
N THR A 131 -7.48 15.85 -8.81
CA THR A 131 -7.86 14.70 -7.99
C THR A 131 -9.07 14.96 -7.09
N GLY A 132 -9.46 16.23 -6.89
CA GLY A 132 -10.70 16.64 -6.24
C GLY A 132 -10.55 16.89 -4.74
N HIS A 133 -11.62 17.38 -4.11
CA HIS A 133 -11.61 17.78 -2.70
C HIS A 133 -12.50 16.89 -1.83
N ALA A 134 -12.02 16.61 -0.62
CA ALA A 134 -12.83 16.18 0.52
C ALA A 134 -13.16 17.41 1.38
N TRP A 135 -14.43 17.65 1.64
CA TRP A 135 -14.89 18.77 2.45
C TRP A 135 -15.02 18.37 3.91
N LEU A 136 -14.30 19.06 4.80
CA LEU A 136 -14.23 18.73 6.22
C LEU A 136 -14.25 20.00 7.06
N HIS A 137 -14.85 19.94 8.25
CA HIS A 137 -14.55 20.90 9.31
C HIS A 137 -13.08 20.77 9.72
N SER A 138 -12.45 21.86 10.15
CA SER A 138 -11.05 21.82 10.58
C SER A 138 -10.85 20.82 11.72
N ARG A 139 -11.78 20.81 12.69
CA ARG A 139 -11.76 19.85 13.83
C ARG A 139 -11.91 18.38 13.43
N CYS A 140 -12.54 18.10 12.29
CA CYS A 140 -12.80 16.74 11.84
C CYS A 140 -11.61 16.16 11.06
N TRP A 141 -10.65 17.00 10.67
CA TRP A 141 -9.52 16.58 9.83
C TRP A 141 -8.65 15.54 10.50
N ASP A 142 -8.26 15.72 11.76
CA ASP A 142 -7.32 14.81 12.44
C ASP A 142 -7.84 13.37 12.49
N ALA A 143 -9.08 13.19 12.94
CA ALA A 143 -9.71 11.87 13.04
C ALA A 143 -9.90 11.23 11.66
N TRP A 144 -10.35 12.00 10.68
CA TRP A 144 -10.53 11.52 9.31
C TRP A 144 -9.19 11.11 8.68
N HIS A 145 -8.17 11.97 8.78
CA HIS A 145 -6.84 11.70 8.23
C HIS A 145 -6.14 10.53 8.94
N ALA A 146 -6.34 10.36 10.24
CA ALA A 146 -5.89 9.17 10.96
C ALA A 146 -6.54 7.89 10.43
N GLY A 147 -7.85 7.90 10.16
CA GLY A 147 -8.55 6.78 9.50
C GLY A 147 -7.98 6.47 8.12
N ARG A 148 -7.77 7.48 7.28
CA ARG A 148 -7.14 7.33 5.96
C ARG A 148 -5.73 6.72 6.05
N LYS A 149 -4.91 7.15 7.01
CA LYS A 149 -3.58 6.57 7.26
C LYS A 149 -3.69 5.10 7.67
N ALA A 150 -4.66 4.73 8.52
CA ALA A 150 -4.85 3.35 8.94
C ALA A 150 -5.23 2.44 7.76
N GLU A 151 -6.06 2.91 6.82
CA GLU A 151 -6.35 2.20 5.58
C GLU A 151 -5.09 1.98 4.72
N GLY A 152 -4.27 3.02 4.54
CA GLY A 152 -3.00 2.89 3.82
C GLY A 152 -2.03 1.91 4.47
N VAL A 153 -1.93 1.92 5.80
CA VAL A 153 -1.15 0.95 6.56
C VAL A 153 -1.67 -0.48 6.35
N ALA A 154 -2.99 -0.68 6.37
CA ALA A 154 -3.59 -1.99 6.13
C ALA A 154 -3.33 -2.50 4.70
N ALA A 155 -3.46 -1.63 3.70
CA ALA A 155 -3.15 -1.94 2.31
C ALA A 155 -1.68 -2.36 2.13
N LEU A 156 -0.73 -1.56 2.62
CA LEU A 156 0.70 -1.87 2.56
C LEU A 156 1.05 -3.19 3.30
N SER A 157 0.41 -3.42 4.44
CA SER A 157 0.61 -4.67 5.21
C SER A 157 0.16 -5.90 4.42
N SER A 158 -0.88 -5.79 3.59
CA SER A 158 -1.33 -6.89 2.72
C SER A 158 -0.27 -7.30 1.68
N PHE A 159 0.59 -6.35 1.27
CA PHE A 159 1.76 -6.59 0.41
C PHE A 159 2.99 -7.05 1.20
N GLY A 160 2.85 -7.27 2.52
CA GLY A 160 3.92 -7.57 3.46
C GLY A 160 4.85 -6.40 3.75
N ILE A 161 4.45 -5.17 3.44
CA ILE A 161 5.21 -3.96 3.76
C ILE A 161 4.76 -3.50 5.14
N SER A 162 5.56 -3.83 6.15
CA SER A 162 5.28 -3.49 7.55
C SER A 162 6.58 -3.23 8.28
N VAL A 163 6.60 -2.22 9.14
CA VAL A 163 7.71 -1.99 10.06
C VAL A 163 7.34 -2.59 11.40
N ARG A 164 8.23 -3.44 11.95
CA ARG A 164 8.11 -3.83 13.35
C ARG A 164 8.61 -2.66 14.17
N THR A 165 7.73 -2.05 14.96
CA THR A 165 8.16 -1.23 16.08
C THR A 165 8.79 -2.16 17.10
N SER A 166 10.12 -2.19 17.17
CA SER A 166 10.79 -2.72 18.36
C SER A 166 10.33 -1.84 19.53
N GLN A 167 9.68 -2.45 20.51
CA GLN A 167 9.44 -1.83 21.82
C GLN A 167 10.76 -1.57 22.52
#